data_AF-A0A024TNY4-F1
#
_entry.id   AF-A0A024TNY4-F1
#
_cell.length_a   1.000
_cell.length_b   1.000
_cell.length_c   1.000
_cell.angle_alpha   90.00
_cell.angle_beta   90.00
_cell.angle_gamma   90.00
#
_symmetry.space_group_name_H-M   'P 1'
#
loop_
_entity.id
_entity.type
_entity.pdbx_description
1 polymer ?
#
loop_
_entity_poly.entity_id
_entity_poly.type
_entity_poly.pdbx_seq_one_letter_code
_entity_poly.pdbx_strand_id
1 'polypeptide(L)'
;MKLKITRTTTVVDSSPYSVYVPETTRTGAARTGGSSPRTDSTKVHRGDVWRFSQTVDQVLDEAIAANEAAAATIKNQAAQTADALKTKRFDLAELTTLGCIDAAWRNVCLHPIVAGAQLKEMARLNRTLFFHFISQHTLNRLFRATYGQSRPFDVLYKLVVGENYSTTSMTTYFRKVQAAKMLPSWTIRNKNDELDDGDVLQSLDAEEILALAEVLLAINAPLVHSNDAIIATIARAPVTTIAMKEGARALSSATLLSFYKNCDEPHDTFCQDLWCQMKELAEPGTDDDEAVFSTNIELFDALITDKEWPIVGTMQVMATPHSTDGQLEVGDLDEGLADTVDDAPPRN
;
A
#
# COMPACT_ATOMS: atom_id res chain seq x y z
N MET A 1 20.34 -7.17 12.85
CA MET A 1 19.39 -8.17 12.31
C MET A 1 19.87 -8.64 10.96
N LYS A 2 19.54 -9.86 10.57
CA LYS A 2 19.56 -10.29 9.18
C LYS A 2 18.15 -10.75 8.80
N LEU A 3 17.50 -9.98 7.94
CA LEU A 3 16.26 -10.37 7.28
C LEU A 3 16.62 -10.98 5.93
N LYS A 4 15.99 -12.09 5.60
CA LYS A 4 16.04 -12.72 4.28
C LYS A 4 14.59 -12.90 3.83
N ILE A 5 14.31 -12.65 2.56
CA ILE A 5 12.98 -12.85 1.99
C ILE A 5 13.12 -13.93 0.91
N THR A 6 12.40 -15.04 1.06
CA THR A 6 12.45 -16.18 0.14
C THR A 6 11.12 -16.33 -0.59
N ARG A 7 11.18 -16.63 -1.89
CA ARG A 7 10.00 -16.95 -2.68
C ARG A 7 9.73 -18.45 -2.58
N THR A 8 8.58 -18.82 -2.04
CA THR A 8 8.13 -20.22 -1.98
C THR A 8 7.02 -20.44 -2.99
N THR A 9 7.21 -21.39 -3.91
CA THR A 9 6.23 -21.71 -4.95
C THR A 9 5.59 -23.07 -4.70
N THR A 10 4.26 -23.09 -4.72
CA THR A 10 3.45 -24.30 -4.64
C THR A 10 2.64 -24.45 -5.93
N VAL A 11 2.51 -25.66 -6.46
CA VAL A 11 1.66 -25.91 -7.64
C VAL A 11 0.31 -26.44 -7.19
N VAL A 12 -0.77 -25.79 -7.61
CA VAL A 12 -2.15 -26.23 -7.40
C VAL A 12 -2.84 -26.32 -8.75
N ASP A 13 -3.42 -27.48 -9.07
CA ASP A 13 -4.10 -27.74 -10.35
C ASP A 13 -3.27 -27.28 -11.57
N SER A 14 -1.97 -27.63 -11.57
CA SER A 14 -0.97 -27.26 -12.59
C SER A 14 -0.61 -25.77 -12.70
N SER A 15 -1.14 -24.92 -11.83
CA SER A 15 -0.81 -23.49 -11.76
C SER A 15 0.17 -23.20 -10.61
N PRO A 16 1.29 -22.49 -10.86
CA PRO A 16 2.22 -22.11 -9.81
C PRO A 16 1.71 -20.92 -9.00
N TYR A 17 1.78 -21.02 -7.68
CA TYR A 17 1.44 -19.97 -6.72
C TYR A 17 2.66 -19.68 -5.85
N SER A 18 3.19 -18.48 -5.95
CA SER A 18 4.33 -18.03 -5.14
C SER A 18 3.88 -17.14 -3.99
N VAL A 19 4.51 -17.30 -2.84
CA VAL A 19 4.38 -16.39 -1.68
C VAL A 19 5.78 -16.02 -1.20
N TYR A 20 5.96 -14.75 -0.84
CA TYR A 20 7.18 -14.28 -0.18
C TYR A 20 7.12 -14.52 1.32
N VAL A 21 8.19 -15.14 1.82
CA VAL A 21 8.35 -15.56 3.21
C VAL A 21 9.50 -14.78 3.83
N PRO A 22 9.23 -13.96 4.87
CA PRO A 22 10.30 -13.35 5.64
C PRO A 22 10.93 -14.38 6.60
N GLU A 23 12.26 -14.39 6.65
CA GLU A 23 13.10 -15.15 7.56
C GLU A 23 14.05 -14.18 8.29
N THR A 24 13.71 -13.89 9.54
CA THR A 24 14.45 -12.98 10.41
C THR A 24 15.39 -13.73 11.36
N THR A 25 16.64 -13.29 11.46
CA THR A 25 17.59 -13.79 12.47
C THR A 25 18.27 -12.63 13.19
N ARG A 26 18.48 -12.80 14.51
CA ARG A 26 19.26 -11.84 15.31
C ARG A 26 20.73 -12.01 14.98
N THR A 27 21.39 -10.91 14.59
CA THR A 27 22.84 -10.85 14.43
C THR A 27 23.42 -10.06 15.61
N GLY A 28 24.26 -10.70 16.42
CA GLY A 28 24.85 -10.12 17.63
C GLY A 28 24.08 -10.41 18.93
N ALA A 29 24.68 -10.05 20.07
CA ALA A 29 24.04 -10.16 21.38
C ALA A 29 22.98 -9.06 21.55
N ALA A 30 21.90 -9.36 22.26
CA ALA A 30 20.92 -8.34 22.67
C ALA A 30 21.65 -7.24 23.45
N ARG A 31 21.32 -5.98 23.17
CA ARG A 31 21.89 -4.85 23.91
C ARG A 31 21.42 -4.94 25.36
N THR A 32 22.30 -5.37 26.24
CA THR A 32 22.05 -5.44 27.68
C THR A 32 22.67 -4.22 28.33
N GLY A 33 21.83 -3.21 28.61
CA GLY A 33 22.22 -1.97 29.30
C GLY A 33 22.44 -0.77 28.38
N GLY A 34 21.63 0.28 28.60
CA GLY A 34 21.56 1.52 27.81
C GLY A 34 20.16 1.74 27.22
N SER A 35 19.72 3.00 27.07
CA SER A 35 18.44 3.31 26.41
C SER A 35 18.52 2.89 24.94
N SER A 36 17.95 1.74 24.59
CA SER A 36 17.91 1.28 23.20
C SER A 36 17.10 2.31 22.38
N PRO A 37 17.58 2.72 21.18
CA PRO A 37 16.85 3.67 20.35
C PRO A 37 15.43 3.17 20.08
N ARG A 38 14.48 4.09 20.11
CA ARG A 38 13.05 3.82 19.95
C ARG A 38 12.55 4.36 18.62
N THR A 39 11.48 3.75 18.12
CA THR A 39 10.80 4.11 16.89
C THR A 39 9.32 4.20 17.20
N ASP A 40 8.71 5.33 16.87
CA ASP A 40 7.29 5.59 17.08
C ASP A 40 6.52 5.21 15.81
N SER A 41 5.72 4.16 15.89
CA SER A 41 4.96 3.62 14.77
C SER A 41 3.46 3.68 15.05
N THR A 42 2.65 3.50 14.01
CA THR A 42 1.20 3.30 14.15
C THR A 42 0.77 1.95 13.61
N LYS A 43 -0.28 1.39 14.20
CA LYS A 43 -0.92 0.17 13.71
C LYS A 43 -2.41 0.18 13.96
N VAL A 44 -3.14 -0.64 13.21
CA VAL A 44 -4.59 -0.79 13.39
C VAL A 44 -4.86 -1.83 14.48
N HIS A 45 -5.60 -1.45 15.53
CA HIS A 45 -6.09 -2.36 16.56
C HIS A 45 -7.57 -2.08 16.85
N ARG A 46 -8.39 -3.13 16.76
CA ARG A 46 -9.86 -3.06 16.92
C ARG A 46 -10.54 -2.02 16.01
N GLY A 47 -9.95 -1.78 14.84
CA GLY A 47 -10.46 -0.84 13.85
C GLY A 47 -9.90 0.58 13.97
N ASP A 48 -9.21 0.94 15.05
CA ASP A 48 -8.65 2.28 15.21
C ASP A 48 -7.13 2.29 15.05
N VAL A 49 -6.55 3.45 14.76
CA VAL A 49 -5.10 3.64 14.68
C VAL A 49 -4.53 3.85 16.09
N TRP A 50 -3.53 3.05 16.45
CA TRP A 50 -2.84 3.11 17.74
C TRP A 50 -1.38 3.50 17.53
N ARG A 51 -0.91 4.47 18.31
CA ARG A 51 0.51 4.82 18.43
C ARG A 51 1.18 3.92 19.43
N PHE A 52 2.38 3.49 19.09
CA PHE A 52 3.21 2.74 20.01
C PHE A 52 4.68 3.06 19.76
N SER A 53 5.44 3.14 20.85
CA SER A 53 6.88 3.33 20.79
C SER A 53 7.54 1.99 21.09
N GLN A 54 8.37 1.49 20.19
CA GLN A 54 9.09 0.24 20.39
C GLN A 54 10.59 0.46 20.25
N THR A 55 11.36 -0.24 21.07
CA THR A 55 12.81 -0.31 20.90
C THR A 55 13.15 -1.11 19.64
N VAL A 56 14.31 -0.84 19.05
CA VAL A 56 14.81 -1.67 17.95
C VAL A 56 14.81 -3.15 18.33
N ASP A 57 15.18 -3.51 19.56
CA ASP A 57 15.17 -4.91 20.02
C ASP A 57 13.78 -5.56 20.03
N GLN A 58 12.72 -4.80 20.36
CA GLN A 58 11.33 -5.27 20.31
C GLN A 58 10.87 -5.52 18.86
N VAL A 59 11.24 -4.63 17.92
CA VAL A 59 11.02 -4.84 16.48
C VAL A 59 11.66 -6.16 16.04
N LEU A 60 12.90 -6.43 16.48
CA LEU A 60 13.59 -7.68 16.16
C LEU A 60 12.87 -8.91 16.69
N ASP A 61 12.41 -8.87 17.94
CA ASP A 61 11.72 -10.01 18.57
C ASP A 61 10.37 -10.29 17.89
N GLU A 62 9.61 -9.24 17.52
CA GLU A 62 8.37 -9.38 16.75
C GLU A 62 8.62 -9.98 15.36
N ALA A 63 9.65 -9.50 14.65
CA ALA A 63 10.03 -10.05 13.35
C ALA A 63 10.48 -11.52 13.42
N ILE A 64 11.11 -11.94 14.52
CA ILE A 64 11.49 -13.35 14.75
C ILE A 64 10.24 -14.21 15.04
N ALA A 65 9.34 -13.74 15.90
CA ALA A 65 8.09 -14.44 16.19
C ALA A 65 7.22 -14.62 14.94
N ALA A 66 7.25 -13.64 14.03
CA ALA A 66 6.56 -13.71 12.75
C ALA A 66 7.04 -14.86 11.85
N ASN A 67 8.33 -15.22 11.92
CA ASN A 67 8.87 -16.35 11.15
C ASN A 67 8.21 -17.68 11.55
N GLU A 68 7.92 -17.87 12.85
CA GLU A 68 7.31 -19.11 13.35
C GLU A 68 5.88 -19.27 12.81
N ALA A 69 5.13 -18.16 12.77
CA ALA A 69 3.80 -18.12 12.15
C ALA A 69 3.86 -18.32 10.63
N ALA A 70 4.86 -17.74 9.96
CA ALA A 70 5.11 -17.92 8.53
C ALA A 70 5.40 -19.40 8.19
N ALA A 71 6.23 -20.08 8.97
CA ALA A 71 6.54 -21.50 8.79
C ALA A 71 5.30 -22.39 8.86
N ALA A 72 4.37 -22.10 9.79
CA ALA A 72 3.09 -22.82 9.88
C ALA A 72 2.17 -22.56 8.67
N THR A 73 2.20 -21.34 8.14
CA THR A 73 1.43 -20.94 6.95
C THR A 73 1.94 -21.67 5.70
N ILE A 74 3.26 -21.72 5.50
CA ILE A 74 3.90 -22.42 4.37
C ILE A 74 3.54 -23.91 4.36
N LYS A 75 3.57 -24.57 5.52
CA LYS A 75 3.28 -26.00 5.64
C LYS A 75 1.87 -26.38 5.12
N ASN A 76 0.92 -25.46 5.24
CA ASN A 76 -0.47 -25.67 4.84
C ASN A 76 -0.85 -24.95 3.53
N GLN A 77 0.11 -24.28 2.88
CA GLN A 77 -0.13 -23.37 1.77
C GLN A 77 -0.84 -24.05 0.60
N ALA A 78 -0.44 -25.26 0.20
CA ALA A 78 -1.05 -25.98 -0.93
C ALA A 78 -2.55 -26.24 -0.71
N ALA A 79 -2.90 -26.75 0.47
CA ALA A 79 -4.28 -27.09 0.82
C ALA A 79 -5.14 -25.83 0.97
N GLN A 80 -4.61 -24.79 1.61
CA GLN A 80 -5.29 -23.49 1.75
C GLN A 80 -5.54 -22.82 0.41
N THR A 81 -4.56 -22.87 -0.50
CA THR A 81 -4.67 -22.34 -1.86
C THR A 81 -5.74 -23.09 -2.66
N ALA A 82 -5.71 -24.42 -2.63
CA ALA A 82 -6.70 -25.23 -3.36
C ALA A 82 -8.13 -25.02 -2.85
N ASP A 83 -8.34 -24.95 -1.53
CA ASP A 83 -9.65 -24.64 -0.95
C ASP A 83 -10.13 -23.24 -1.34
N ALA A 84 -9.26 -22.24 -1.22
CA ALA A 84 -9.60 -20.85 -1.50
C ALA A 84 -10.00 -20.64 -2.97
N LEU A 85 -9.30 -21.30 -3.90
CA LEU A 85 -9.61 -21.23 -5.34
C LEU A 85 -10.92 -21.97 -5.69
N LYS A 86 -11.24 -23.07 -5.02
CA LYS A 86 -12.47 -23.85 -5.27
C LYS A 86 -13.72 -23.19 -4.71
N THR A 87 -13.61 -22.56 -3.56
CA THR A 87 -14.78 -22.03 -2.83
C THR A 87 -15.31 -20.72 -3.38
N LYS A 88 -14.55 -20.01 -4.25
CA LYS A 88 -14.91 -18.69 -4.81
C LYS A 88 -15.59 -17.79 -3.77
N ARG A 89 -14.85 -17.45 -2.71
CA ARG A 89 -15.40 -16.75 -1.53
C ARG A 89 -15.92 -15.34 -1.82
N PHE A 90 -15.42 -14.70 -2.87
CA PHE A 90 -15.80 -13.37 -3.32
C PHE A 90 -15.44 -13.18 -4.80
N ASP A 91 -16.01 -12.15 -5.42
CA ASP A 91 -15.70 -11.71 -6.78
C ASP A 91 -15.23 -10.24 -6.75
N LEU A 92 -13.95 -10.02 -7.02
CA LEU A 92 -13.30 -8.71 -6.99
C LEU A 92 -13.83 -7.80 -8.10
N ALA A 93 -14.18 -8.36 -9.26
CA ALA A 93 -14.73 -7.60 -10.38
C ALA A 93 -16.15 -7.11 -10.06
N GLU A 94 -16.97 -7.96 -9.45
CA GLU A 94 -18.31 -7.58 -8.97
C GLU A 94 -18.23 -6.52 -7.88
N LEU A 95 -17.39 -6.71 -6.86
CA LEU A 95 -17.21 -5.74 -5.76
C LEU A 95 -16.72 -4.39 -6.29
N THR A 96 -15.80 -4.39 -7.26
CA THR A 96 -15.30 -3.18 -7.93
C THR A 96 -16.42 -2.48 -8.70
N THR A 97 -17.24 -3.24 -9.44
CA THR A 97 -18.37 -2.68 -10.20
C THR A 97 -19.40 -2.03 -9.29
N LEU A 98 -19.64 -2.62 -8.11
CA LEU A 98 -20.58 -2.12 -7.11
C LEU A 98 -20.02 -1.01 -6.21
N GLY A 99 -18.75 -0.63 -6.34
CA GLY A 99 -18.13 0.37 -5.47
C GLY A 99 -17.88 -0.11 -4.03
N CYS A 100 -17.88 -1.42 -3.80
CA CYS A 100 -17.75 -2.04 -2.48
C CYS A 100 -16.28 -2.21 -2.08
N ILE A 101 -15.48 -1.14 -2.21
CA ILE A 101 -14.03 -1.16 -1.99
C ILE A 101 -13.63 -1.59 -0.58
N ASP A 102 -14.44 -1.30 0.44
CA ASP A 102 -14.18 -1.75 1.82
C ASP A 102 -14.16 -3.27 1.92
N ALA A 103 -15.16 -3.93 1.32
CA ALA A 103 -15.22 -5.38 1.26
C ALA A 103 -14.15 -5.96 0.32
N ALA A 104 -13.87 -5.30 -0.82
CA ALA A 104 -12.84 -5.72 -1.75
C ALA A 104 -11.46 -5.73 -1.08
N TRP A 105 -11.07 -4.64 -0.43
CA TRP A 105 -9.79 -4.53 0.26
C TRP A 105 -9.66 -5.52 1.43
N ARG A 106 -10.72 -5.71 2.21
CA ARG A 106 -10.75 -6.76 3.24
C ARG A 106 -10.49 -8.14 2.66
N ASN A 107 -11.10 -8.48 1.52
CA ASN A 107 -10.88 -9.75 0.85
C ASN A 107 -9.47 -9.87 0.24
N VAL A 108 -8.88 -8.79 -0.28
CA VAL A 108 -7.47 -8.75 -0.68
C VAL A 108 -6.57 -9.13 0.49
N CYS A 109 -6.79 -8.56 1.67
CA CYS A 109 -6.00 -8.86 2.87
C CYS A 109 -6.22 -10.29 3.40
N LEU A 110 -7.45 -10.80 3.40
CA LEU A 110 -7.80 -12.10 3.98
C LEU A 110 -7.54 -13.27 3.02
N HIS A 111 -7.64 -13.04 1.72
CA HIS A 111 -7.60 -14.05 0.67
C HIS A 111 -6.65 -13.65 -0.47
N PRO A 112 -5.37 -13.35 -0.16
CA PRO A 112 -4.41 -12.73 -1.09
C PRO A 112 -4.20 -13.55 -2.37
N ILE A 113 -4.22 -14.88 -2.29
CA ILE A 113 -4.02 -15.76 -3.44
C ILE A 113 -5.19 -15.68 -4.43
N VAL A 114 -6.43 -15.74 -3.93
CA VAL A 114 -7.64 -15.64 -4.76
C VAL A 114 -7.76 -14.24 -5.33
N ALA A 115 -7.51 -13.23 -4.50
CA ALA A 115 -7.49 -11.83 -4.93
C ALA A 115 -6.46 -11.59 -6.03
N GLY A 116 -5.23 -12.08 -5.87
CA GLY A 116 -4.17 -11.94 -6.87
C GLY A 116 -4.49 -12.62 -8.20
N ALA A 117 -5.12 -13.80 -8.17
CA ALA A 117 -5.58 -14.46 -9.40
C ALA A 117 -6.68 -13.66 -10.11
N GLN A 118 -7.66 -13.15 -9.37
CA GLN A 118 -8.72 -12.31 -9.92
C GLN A 118 -8.20 -10.96 -10.44
N LEU A 119 -7.25 -10.35 -9.75
CA LEU A 119 -6.61 -9.09 -10.16
C LEU A 119 -5.84 -9.25 -11.47
N LYS A 120 -5.04 -10.34 -11.60
CA LYS A 120 -4.34 -10.66 -12.85
C LYS A 120 -5.31 -10.92 -14.00
N GLU A 121 -6.40 -11.64 -13.72
CA GLU A 121 -7.44 -11.88 -14.73
C GLU A 121 -8.17 -10.58 -15.13
N MET A 122 -8.45 -9.68 -14.18
CA MET A 122 -8.99 -8.35 -14.46
C MET A 122 -8.02 -7.55 -15.34
N ALA A 123 -6.74 -7.48 -15.00
CA ALA A 123 -5.73 -6.79 -15.80
C ALA A 123 -5.58 -7.37 -17.22
N ARG A 124 -5.90 -8.66 -17.41
CA ARG A 124 -5.81 -9.34 -18.70
C ARG A 124 -7.09 -9.21 -19.55
N LEU A 125 -8.26 -9.33 -18.94
CA LEU A 125 -9.56 -9.42 -19.63
C LEU A 125 -10.37 -8.14 -19.61
N ASN A 126 -10.16 -7.27 -18.62
CA ASN A 126 -10.94 -6.06 -18.42
C ASN A 126 -10.09 -4.99 -17.72
N ARG A 127 -9.13 -4.42 -18.47
CA ARG A 127 -8.18 -3.41 -17.94
C ARG A 127 -8.88 -2.20 -17.35
N THR A 128 -9.95 -1.72 -17.96
CA THR A 128 -10.77 -0.64 -17.42
C THR A 128 -11.25 -0.94 -15.99
N LEU A 129 -11.74 -2.15 -15.74
CA LEU A 129 -12.18 -2.54 -14.41
C LEU A 129 -11.01 -2.73 -13.43
N PHE A 130 -9.86 -3.21 -13.91
CA PHE A 130 -8.62 -3.24 -13.12
C PHE A 130 -8.22 -1.84 -12.64
N PHE A 131 -8.14 -0.85 -13.54
CA PHE A 131 -7.83 0.52 -13.16
C PHE A 131 -8.89 1.13 -12.26
N HIS A 132 -10.19 0.85 -12.49
CA HIS A 132 -11.23 1.29 -11.55
C HIS A 132 -11.05 0.73 -10.14
N PHE A 133 -10.55 -0.49 -9.98
CA PHE A 133 -10.24 -1.04 -8.66
C PHE A 133 -9.07 -0.27 -8.01
N ILE A 134 -8.02 0.01 -8.77
CA ILE A 134 -6.86 0.79 -8.27
C ILE A 134 -7.31 2.20 -7.86
N SER A 135 -8.02 2.93 -8.72
CA SER A 135 -8.51 4.28 -8.41
C SER A 135 -9.48 4.29 -7.21
N GLN A 136 -10.32 3.25 -7.04
CA GLN A 136 -11.15 3.09 -5.85
C GLN A 136 -10.30 2.90 -4.59
N HIS A 137 -9.28 2.05 -4.64
CA HIS A 137 -8.37 1.83 -3.51
C HIS A 137 -7.62 3.11 -3.15
N THR A 138 -7.14 3.85 -4.16
CA THR A 138 -6.52 5.17 -3.98
C THR A 138 -7.44 6.14 -3.23
N LEU A 139 -8.67 6.32 -3.70
CA LEU A 139 -9.64 7.19 -3.00
C LEU A 139 -9.95 6.66 -1.61
N ASN A 140 -10.07 5.34 -1.42
CA ASN A 140 -10.34 4.77 -0.12
C ASN A 140 -9.21 5.07 0.89
N ARG A 141 -7.94 4.93 0.46
CA ARG A 141 -6.76 5.31 1.25
C ARG A 141 -6.80 6.79 1.62
N LEU A 142 -7.01 7.68 0.64
CA LEU A 142 -7.05 9.13 0.86
C LEU A 142 -8.21 9.53 1.78
N PHE A 143 -9.42 9.02 1.54
CA PHE A 143 -10.61 9.34 2.34
C PHE A 143 -10.43 8.94 3.80
N ARG A 144 -9.79 7.80 4.04
CA ARG A 144 -9.60 7.26 5.39
C ARG A 144 -8.44 7.91 6.13
N ALA A 145 -7.43 8.38 5.41
CA ALA A 145 -6.40 9.24 5.97
C ALA A 145 -6.98 10.55 6.51
N THR A 146 -7.94 11.15 5.79
CA THR A 146 -8.54 12.44 6.15
C THR A 146 -9.71 12.31 7.14
N TYR A 147 -10.65 11.39 6.89
CA TYR A 147 -11.92 11.30 7.64
C TYR A 147 -12.01 10.10 8.59
N GLY A 148 -10.96 9.28 8.64
CA GLY A 148 -10.92 8.07 9.44
C GLY A 148 -11.81 6.95 8.90
N GLN A 149 -11.91 5.87 9.68
CA GLN A 149 -12.46 4.59 9.20
C GLN A 149 -13.96 4.37 9.42
N SER A 150 -14.58 5.19 10.26
CA SER A 150 -15.92 4.94 10.82
C SER A 150 -17.03 4.84 9.77
N ARG A 151 -16.90 5.59 8.67
CA ARG A 151 -17.93 5.69 7.62
C ARG A 151 -17.67 4.69 6.47
N PRO A 152 -18.73 4.12 5.87
CA PRO A 152 -18.63 3.39 4.60
C PRO A 152 -18.05 4.26 3.47
N PHE A 153 -17.39 3.64 2.51
CA PHE A 153 -16.78 4.34 1.38
C PHE A 153 -17.76 5.21 0.58
N ASP A 154 -18.97 4.73 0.27
CA ASP A 154 -19.97 5.48 -0.49
C ASP A 154 -20.40 6.79 0.22
N VAL A 155 -20.46 6.76 1.55
CA VAL A 155 -20.75 7.93 2.38
C VAL A 155 -19.59 8.94 2.32
N LEU A 156 -18.34 8.47 2.40
CA LEU A 156 -17.16 9.34 2.27
C LEU A 156 -17.03 9.89 0.86
N TYR A 157 -17.28 9.07 -0.14
CA TYR A 157 -17.28 9.46 -1.55
C TYR A 157 -18.29 10.58 -1.81
N LYS A 158 -19.52 10.43 -1.33
CA LYS A 158 -20.54 11.47 -1.49
C LYS A 158 -20.20 12.75 -0.73
N LEU A 159 -19.58 12.65 0.43
CA LEU A 159 -19.13 13.80 1.21
C LEU A 159 -18.07 14.62 0.45
N VAL A 160 -17.11 13.93 -0.17
CA VAL A 160 -16.02 14.56 -0.91
C VAL A 160 -16.50 15.01 -2.28
N VAL A 161 -16.97 14.08 -3.10
CA VAL A 161 -17.24 14.32 -4.53
C VAL A 161 -18.57 15.05 -4.75
N GLY A 162 -19.49 15.00 -3.79
CA GLY A 162 -20.82 15.62 -3.89
C GLY A 162 -21.85 14.78 -4.64
N GLU A 163 -21.45 13.61 -5.17
CA GLU A 163 -22.29 12.71 -5.96
C GLU A 163 -22.25 11.28 -5.38
N ASN A 164 -23.27 10.47 -5.68
CA ASN A 164 -23.20 9.05 -5.33
C ASN A 164 -22.12 8.38 -6.17
N TYR A 165 -21.45 7.38 -5.60
CA TYR A 165 -20.42 6.63 -6.32
C TYR A 165 -20.95 5.99 -7.61
N SER A 166 -20.19 6.17 -8.68
CA SER A 166 -20.22 5.38 -9.90
C SER A 166 -18.81 5.40 -10.51
N THR A 167 -18.50 4.45 -11.40
CA THR A 167 -17.24 4.47 -12.14
C THR A 167 -17.10 5.77 -12.95
N THR A 168 -18.17 6.20 -13.62
CA THR A 168 -18.19 7.45 -14.41
C THR A 168 -17.96 8.70 -13.56
N SER A 169 -18.60 8.82 -12.39
CA SER A 169 -18.39 9.96 -11.50
C SER A 169 -16.96 9.97 -10.95
N MET A 170 -16.38 8.80 -10.66
CA MET A 170 -15.00 8.67 -10.20
C MET A 170 -14.02 9.11 -11.28
N THR A 171 -14.11 8.58 -12.50
CA THR A 171 -13.26 9.00 -13.62
C THR A 171 -13.38 10.50 -13.88
N THR A 172 -14.59 11.05 -13.79
CA THR A 172 -14.83 12.50 -13.94
C THR A 172 -14.16 13.30 -12.83
N TYR A 173 -14.20 12.82 -11.59
CA TYR A 173 -13.51 13.45 -10.46
C TYR A 173 -11.99 13.44 -10.64
N PHE A 174 -11.37 12.30 -10.93
CA PHE A 174 -9.93 12.20 -11.18
C PHE A 174 -9.47 13.18 -12.26
N ARG A 175 -10.16 13.19 -13.41
CA ARG A 175 -9.86 14.11 -14.52
C ARG A 175 -9.97 15.58 -14.10
N LYS A 176 -10.98 15.94 -13.28
CA LYS A 176 -11.12 17.31 -12.77
C LYS A 176 -9.96 17.69 -11.85
N VAL A 177 -9.58 16.81 -10.93
CA VAL A 177 -8.47 17.04 -9.99
C VAL A 177 -7.15 17.23 -10.74
N GLN A 178 -6.88 16.39 -11.73
CA GLN A 178 -5.70 16.47 -12.60
C GLN A 178 -5.70 17.76 -13.45
N ALA A 179 -6.81 18.04 -14.17
CA ALA A 179 -6.89 19.19 -15.08
C ALA A 179 -6.80 20.53 -14.35
N ALA A 180 -7.34 20.61 -13.14
CA ALA A 180 -7.26 21.81 -12.31
C ALA A 180 -5.97 21.91 -11.49
N LYS A 181 -5.05 20.93 -11.60
CA LYS A 181 -3.79 20.85 -10.83
C LYS A 181 -4.04 21.10 -9.34
N MET A 182 -5.10 20.49 -8.80
CA MET A 182 -5.56 20.81 -7.44
C MET A 182 -4.57 20.33 -6.39
N LEU A 183 -3.80 19.27 -6.70
CA LEU A 183 -2.84 18.65 -5.79
C LEU A 183 -1.41 19.08 -6.15
N PRO A 184 -0.49 19.15 -5.17
CA PRO A 184 0.92 19.43 -5.43
C PRO A 184 1.52 18.36 -6.35
N SER A 185 2.57 18.72 -7.09
CA SER A 185 3.31 17.76 -7.92
C SER A 185 4.63 17.36 -7.27
N TRP A 186 5.13 16.18 -7.62
CA TRP A 186 6.43 15.63 -7.25
C TRP A 186 7.36 15.83 -8.45
N THR A 187 8.60 16.25 -8.23
CA THR A 187 9.48 16.76 -9.30
C THR A 187 10.83 16.06 -9.30
N ILE A 188 11.23 15.42 -10.39
CA ILE A 188 12.55 14.78 -10.49
C ILE A 188 13.62 15.87 -10.73
N ARG A 189 14.04 16.67 -9.72
CA ARG A 189 15.37 17.33 -9.63
C ARG A 189 15.54 18.42 -8.55
N ASN A 190 16.83 18.66 -8.28
CA ASN A 190 17.44 19.72 -7.49
C ASN A 190 16.84 21.12 -7.74
N LYS A 191 16.75 21.94 -6.68
CA LYS A 191 16.20 23.31 -6.63
C LYS A 191 16.68 24.32 -7.72
N ASN A 192 17.64 23.95 -8.58
CA ASN A 192 18.35 24.86 -9.47
C ASN A 192 18.27 24.52 -10.97
N ASP A 193 17.69 23.38 -11.38
CA ASP A 193 17.48 23.07 -12.80
C ASP A 193 16.11 23.58 -13.26
N GLU A 194 16.01 24.11 -14.49
CA GLU A 194 14.71 24.40 -15.10
C GLU A 194 13.93 23.10 -15.24
N LEU A 195 12.73 23.05 -14.64
CA LEU A 195 11.84 21.89 -14.71
C LEU A 195 11.36 21.71 -16.15
N ASP A 196 11.61 20.55 -16.75
CA ASP A 196 10.87 20.11 -17.93
C ASP A 196 9.50 19.58 -17.48
N ASP A 197 8.44 19.80 -18.26
CA ASP A 197 7.10 19.30 -17.95
C ASP A 197 7.08 17.76 -17.85
N GLY A 198 8.06 17.10 -18.50
CA GLY A 198 8.28 15.65 -18.42
C GLY A 198 8.87 15.13 -17.10
N ASP A 199 9.40 15.99 -16.23
CA ASP A 199 10.02 15.59 -14.96
C ASP A 199 9.06 15.72 -13.75
N VAL A 200 7.76 15.85 -14.00
CA VAL A 200 6.75 16.16 -12.99
C VAL A 200 5.71 15.04 -12.88
N LEU A 201 5.64 14.40 -11.72
CA LEU A 201 4.61 13.41 -11.37
C LEU A 201 3.54 14.07 -10.50
N GLN A 202 2.25 14.02 -10.87
CA GLN A 202 1.20 14.59 -10.01
C GLN A 202 0.99 13.73 -8.76
N SER A 203 0.64 14.36 -7.62
CA SER A 203 0.42 13.59 -6.37
C SER A 203 -0.67 12.53 -6.50
N LEU A 204 -1.74 12.78 -7.29
CA LEU A 204 -2.79 11.78 -7.49
C LEU A 204 -2.24 10.55 -8.22
N ASP A 205 -1.45 10.76 -9.27
CA ASP A 205 -0.86 9.70 -10.07
C ASP A 205 0.14 8.89 -9.22
N ALA A 206 0.94 9.57 -8.40
CA ALA A 206 1.83 8.93 -7.44
C ALA A 206 1.05 8.09 -6.41
N GLU A 207 -0.08 8.58 -5.91
CA GLU A 207 -0.94 7.84 -4.98
C GLU A 207 -1.60 6.62 -5.63
N GLU A 208 -1.96 6.68 -6.92
CA GLU A 208 -2.44 5.52 -7.66
C GLU A 208 -1.35 4.45 -7.85
N ILE A 209 -0.12 4.85 -8.13
CA ILE A 209 1.03 3.94 -8.20
C ILE A 209 1.27 3.29 -6.83
N LEU A 210 1.27 4.08 -5.75
CA LEU A 210 1.42 3.58 -4.38
C LEU A 210 0.28 2.62 -3.99
N ALA A 211 -0.95 2.92 -4.39
CA ALA A 211 -2.10 2.05 -4.16
C ALA A 211 -1.94 0.69 -4.87
N LEU A 212 -1.48 0.69 -6.13
CA LEU A 212 -1.17 -0.54 -6.85
C LEU A 212 -0.02 -1.31 -6.19
N ALA A 213 1.05 -0.60 -5.81
CA ALA A 213 2.21 -1.19 -5.15
C ALA A 213 1.81 -1.88 -3.83
N GLU A 214 0.96 -1.25 -3.03
CA GLU A 214 0.40 -1.83 -1.82
C GLU A 214 -0.44 -3.08 -2.09
N VAL A 215 -1.35 -3.03 -3.08
CA VAL A 215 -2.14 -4.20 -3.49
C VAL A 215 -1.22 -5.37 -3.84
N LEU A 216 -0.15 -5.11 -4.62
CA LEU A 216 0.82 -6.11 -5.01
C LEU A 216 1.59 -6.68 -3.82
N LEU A 217 1.97 -5.83 -2.87
CA LEU A 217 2.60 -6.25 -1.63
C LEU A 217 1.66 -7.17 -0.81
N ALA A 218 0.39 -6.80 -0.69
CA ALA A 218 -0.62 -7.57 0.04
C ALA A 218 -0.88 -8.94 -0.58
N ILE A 219 -0.96 -9.05 -1.91
CA ILE A 219 -1.25 -10.34 -2.59
C ILE A 219 -0.03 -11.25 -2.71
N ASN A 220 1.16 -10.70 -3.02
CA ASN A 220 2.35 -11.50 -3.30
C ASN A 220 3.16 -11.79 -2.03
N ALA A 221 3.14 -10.86 -1.08
CA ALA A 221 3.89 -10.97 0.16
C ALA A 221 3.00 -10.71 1.39
N PRO A 222 1.88 -11.44 1.58
CA PRO A 222 0.94 -11.20 2.67
C PRO A 222 1.58 -11.28 4.06
N LEU A 223 2.62 -12.12 4.23
CA LEU A 223 3.39 -12.25 5.47
C LEU A 223 4.29 -11.04 5.75
N VAL A 224 4.76 -10.36 4.69
CA VAL A 224 5.48 -9.08 4.80
C VAL A 224 4.48 -7.96 5.06
N HIS A 225 3.43 -7.87 4.23
CA HIS A 225 2.39 -6.84 4.32
C HIS A 225 1.67 -6.82 5.67
N SER A 226 1.53 -7.95 6.36
CA SER A 226 0.84 -8.02 7.66
C SER A 226 1.76 -7.77 8.87
N ASN A 227 3.06 -7.57 8.67
CA ASN A 227 4.02 -7.46 9.76
C ASN A 227 4.77 -6.13 9.77
N ASP A 228 4.49 -5.29 10.77
CA ASP A 228 5.09 -3.96 10.91
C ASP A 228 6.58 -4.02 11.17
N ALA A 229 7.08 -5.02 11.88
CA ALA A 229 8.50 -5.15 12.15
C ALA A 229 9.32 -5.50 10.90
N ILE A 230 8.77 -6.35 10.02
CA ILE A 230 9.37 -6.66 8.72
C ILE A 230 9.36 -5.41 7.83
N ILE A 231 8.22 -4.69 7.75
CA ILE A 231 8.12 -3.46 6.96
C ILE A 231 9.08 -2.39 7.49
N ALA A 232 9.12 -2.14 8.81
CA ALA A 232 10.02 -1.17 9.43
C ALA A 232 11.49 -1.48 9.12
N THR A 233 11.84 -2.77 9.06
CA THR A 233 13.19 -3.21 8.67
C THR A 233 13.51 -2.83 7.23
N ILE A 234 12.63 -3.18 6.29
CA ILE A 234 12.83 -2.94 4.85
C ILE A 234 12.82 -1.43 4.57
N ALA A 235 11.81 -0.73 5.09
CA ALA A 235 11.62 0.70 4.94
C ALA A 235 12.67 1.54 5.69
N ARG A 236 13.37 0.95 6.66
CA ARG A 236 14.32 1.67 7.55
C ARG A 236 13.73 2.93 8.17
N ALA A 237 12.43 2.89 8.42
CA ALA A 237 11.62 4.00 8.86
C ALA A 237 10.50 3.47 9.76
N PRO A 238 9.91 4.32 10.61
CA PRO A 238 8.70 3.96 11.32
C PRO A 238 7.58 3.57 10.36
N VAL A 239 6.75 2.61 10.76
CA VAL A 239 5.57 2.23 9.99
C VAL A 239 4.41 3.11 10.42
N THR A 240 3.76 3.73 9.45
CA THR A 240 2.49 4.42 9.65
C THR A 240 1.40 3.80 8.80
N THR A 241 0.24 3.58 9.43
CA THR A 241 -0.91 2.88 8.84
C THR A 241 -2.15 3.75 8.79
N ILE A 242 -2.97 3.51 7.79
CA ILE A 242 -4.32 4.04 7.63
C ILE A 242 -5.30 2.96 8.09
N ALA A 243 -6.20 3.31 9.02
CA ALA A 243 -7.27 2.40 9.40
C ALA A 243 -8.29 2.26 8.27
N MET A 244 -8.52 1.03 7.84
CA MET A 244 -9.56 0.70 6.87
C MET A 244 -10.79 0.15 7.59
N LYS A 245 -11.94 0.21 6.93
CA LYS A 245 -13.19 -0.31 7.51
C LYS A 245 -13.04 -1.82 7.71
N GLU A 246 -13.81 -2.33 8.66
CA GLU A 246 -13.87 -3.77 8.98
C GLU A 246 -12.52 -4.35 9.45
N GLY A 247 -11.64 -3.50 9.99
CA GLY A 247 -10.40 -3.90 10.65
C GLY A 247 -9.24 -4.22 9.70
N ALA A 248 -9.40 -4.00 8.39
CA ALA A 248 -8.27 -4.00 7.47
C ALA A 248 -7.36 -2.78 7.72
N ARG A 249 -6.13 -2.86 7.22
CA ARG A 249 -5.16 -1.76 7.27
C ARG A 249 -4.72 -1.39 5.86
N ALA A 250 -4.31 -0.15 5.68
CA ALA A 250 -3.43 0.23 4.59
C ALA A 250 -2.16 0.88 5.16
N LEU A 251 -1.08 0.89 4.40
CA LEU A 251 0.16 1.58 4.66
C LEU A 251 0.04 3.01 4.13
N SER A 252 0.58 3.94 4.92
CA SER A 252 0.70 5.32 4.49
C SER A 252 1.61 5.45 3.28
N SER A 253 1.45 6.53 2.54
CA SER A 253 2.29 6.87 1.40
C SER A 253 3.76 7.02 1.82
N ALA A 254 4.03 7.63 2.98
CA ALA A 254 5.37 7.73 3.55
C ALA A 254 6.00 6.35 3.83
N THR A 255 5.22 5.39 4.35
CA THR A 255 5.69 4.03 4.62
C THR A 255 5.99 3.29 3.33
N LEU A 256 5.08 3.34 2.36
CA LEU A 256 5.27 2.70 1.06
C LEU A 256 6.46 3.30 0.31
N LEU A 257 6.60 4.62 0.30
CA LEU A 257 7.76 5.29 -0.30
C LEU A 257 9.06 4.88 0.36
N SER A 258 9.11 4.89 1.69
CA SER A 258 10.30 4.46 2.43
C SER A 258 10.61 2.99 2.16
N PHE A 259 9.58 2.14 2.06
CA PHE A 259 9.71 0.72 1.71
C PHE A 259 10.36 0.55 0.34
N TYR A 260 9.85 1.19 -0.71
CA TYR A 260 10.39 1.05 -2.07
C TYR A 260 11.73 1.76 -2.27
N LYS A 261 11.93 2.93 -1.63
CA LYS A 261 13.19 3.69 -1.71
C LYS A 261 14.36 3.00 -0.99
N ASN A 262 14.11 2.42 0.17
CA ASN A 262 15.16 1.85 1.03
C ASN A 262 15.33 0.33 0.88
N CYS A 263 14.76 -0.26 -0.18
CA CYS A 263 15.10 -1.64 -0.56
C CYS A 263 16.57 -1.72 -1.01
N ASP A 264 17.47 -1.82 -0.04
CA ASP A 264 18.90 -2.04 -0.22
C ASP A 264 19.19 -3.40 -0.91
N GLU A 265 20.45 -3.62 -1.31
CA GLU A 265 21.00 -4.88 -1.85
C GLU A 265 20.48 -6.19 -1.19
N PRO A 266 20.25 -6.29 0.14
CA PRO A 266 19.75 -7.53 0.76
C PRO A 266 18.29 -7.90 0.38
N HIS A 267 17.51 -6.94 -0.10
CA HIS A 267 16.09 -7.08 -0.43
C HIS A 267 15.78 -6.72 -1.89
N ASP A 268 16.79 -6.24 -2.63
CA ASP A 268 16.69 -5.80 -4.01
C ASP A 268 15.93 -6.80 -4.89
N THR A 269 16.28 -8.09 -4.87
CA THR A 269 15.57 -9.09 -5.69
C THR A 269 14.07 -9.22 -5.36
N PHE A 270 13.67 -9.04 -4.10
CA PHE A 270 12.26 -9.09 -3.70
C PHE A 270 11.51 -7.84 -4.15
N CYS A 271 12.07 -6.66 -3.89
CA CYS A 271 11.44 -5.40 -4.25
C CYS A 271 11.42 -5.20 -5.77
N GLN A 272 12.50 -5.59 -6.46
CA GLN A 272 12.59 -5.61 -7.92
C GLN A 272 11.56 -6.55 -8.55
N ASP A 273 11.30 -7.73 -7.97
CA ASP A 273 10.25 -8.62 -8.49
C ASP A 273 8.85 -7.99 -8.32
N LEU A 274 8.55 -7.39 -7.16
CA LEU A 274 7.31 -6.63 -6.98
C LEU A 274 7.19 -5.47 -7.97
N TRP A 275 8.30 -4.78 -8.23
CA TRP A 275 8.39 -3.68 -9.18
C TRP A 275 8.16 -4.14 -10.62
N CYS A 276 8.77 -5.25 -11.03
CA CYS A 276 8.55 -5.88 -12.32
C CYS A 276 7.09 -6.30 -12.49
N GLN A 277 6.48 -6.93 -11.48
CA GLN A 277 5.05 -7.28 -11.52
C GLN A 277 4.14 -6.05 -11.64
N MET A 278 4.52 -4.93 -11.01
CA MET A 278 3.80 -3.67 -11.15
C MET A 278 3.86 -3.15 -12.59
N LYS A 279 5.06 -3.14 -13.19
CA LYS A 279 5.26 -2.76 -14.59
C LYS A 279 4.48 -3.67 -15.54
N GLU A 280 4.54 -4.99 -15.35
CA GLU A 280 3.79 -5.96 -16.15
C GLU A 280 2.27 -5.73 -16.11
N LEU A 281 1.70 -5.44 -14.93
CA LEU A 281 0.27 -5.14 -14.82
C LEU A 281 -0.08 -3.78 -15.44
N ALA A 282 0.85 -2.84 -15.38
CA ALA A 282 0.69 -1.50 -15.93
C ALA A 282 1.02 -1.39 -17.43
N GLU A 283 1.55 -2.44 -18.07
CA GLU A 283 1.89 -2.42 -19.50
C GLU A 283 0.71 -1.90 -20.33
N PRO A 284 0.92 -0.90 -21.18
CA PRO A 284 -0.17 -0.26 -21.90
C PRO A 284 -0.84 -1.26 -22.83
N GLY A 285 -2.17 -1.29 -22.79
CA GLY A 285 -2.98 -1.91 -23.82
C GLY A 285 -3.03 -1.03 -25.07
N THR A 286 -4.19 -0.92 -25.69
CA THR A 286 -4.38 -0.10 -26.90
C THR A 286 -4.94 1.30 -26.63
N ASP A 287 -5.06 1.70 -25.36
CA ASP A 287 -5.70 2.95 -24.91
C ASP A 287 -4.66 3.98 -24.43
N ASP A 288 -4.88 5.26 -24.74
CA ASP A 288 -3.95 6.36 -24.48
C ASP A 288 -3.80 6.64 -22.97
N ASP A 289 -4.87 6.51 -22.19
CA ASP A 289 -4.85 6.70 -20.73
C ASP A 289 -3.95 5.65 -20.03
N GLU A 290 -3.81 4.46 -20.60
CA GLU A 290 -2.94 3.40 -20.07
C GLU A 290 -1.46 3.66 -20.36
N ALA A 291 -1.16 4.31 -21.49
CA ALA A 291 0.20 4.77 -21.79
C ALA A 291 0.67 5.80 -20.77
N VAL A 292 -0.21 6.70 -20.32
CA VAL A 292 0.08 7.69 -19.28
C VAL A 292 0.43 7.02 -17.94
N PHE A 293 -0.32 6.00 -17.52
CA PHE A 293 -0.02 5.31 -16.27
C PHE A 293 1.34 4.59 -16.29
N SER A 294 1.69 3.97 -17.41
CA SER A 294 3.01 3.35 -17.60
C SER A 294 4.14 4.39 -17.53
N THR A 295 3.99 5.54 -18.20
CA THR A 295 4.95 6.65 -18.12
C THR A 295 5.08 7.18 -16.69
N ASN A 296 3.97 7.31 -15.96
CA ASN A 296 3.98 7.75 -14.56
C ASN A 296 4.75 6.78 -13.64
N ILE A 297 4.71 5.46 -13.91
CA ILE A 297 5.54 4.49 -13.20
C ILE A 297 7.02 4.70 -13.47
N GLU A 298 7.42 5.00 -14.71
CA GLU A 298 8.81 5.30 -15.05
C GLU A 298 9.30 6.58 -14.33
N LEU A 299 8.46 7.61 -14.26
CA LEU A 299 8.75 8.82 -13.49
C LEU A 299 8.88 8.54 -12.00
N PHE A 300 7.97 7.73 -11.45
CA PHE A 300 8.05 7.31 -10.05
C PHE A 300 9.34 6.52 -9.76
N ASP A 301 9.74 5.62 -10.68
CA ASP A 301 11.00 4.86 -10.59
C ASP A 301 12.20 5.80 -10.48
N ALA A 302 12.25 6.81 -11.35
CA ALA A 302 13.29 7.83 -11.33
C ALA A 302 13.29 8.62 -10.00
N LEU A 303 12.12 8.99 -9.48
CA LEU A 303 11.97 9.71 -8.21
C LEU A 303 12.49 8.89 -7.01
N ILE A 304 12.14 7.61 -6.91
CA ILE A 304 12.55 6.78 -5.76
C ILE A 304 14.05 6.42 -5.80
N THR A 305 14.63 6.36 -7.00
CA THR A 305 16.05 6.07 -7.20
C THR A 305 16.93 7.29 -6.94
N ASP A 306 16.36 8.50 -6.96
CA ASP A 306 17.07 9.73 -6.62
C ASP A 306 17.40 9.81 -5.12
N LYS A 307 18.70 9.79 -4.82
CA LYS A 307 19.24 9.86 -3.46
C LYS A 307 19.00 11.21 -2.79
N GLU A 308 18.86 12.28 -3.56
CA GLU A 308 18.64 13.64 -3.05
C GLU A 308 17.16 13.98 -2.87
N TRP A 309 16.26 13.14 -3.36
CA TRP A 309 14.82 13.36 -3.21
C TRP A 309 14.42 13.34 -1.72
N PRO A 310 13.92 14.46 -1.16
CA PRO A 310 13.39 14.46 0.18
C PRO A 310 12.16 13.56 0.19
N ILE A 311 12.06 12.65 1.16
CA ILE A 311 10.86 11.81 1.36
C ILE A 311 9.75 12.73 1.89
N VAL A 312 9.23 13.62 1.07
CA VAL A 312 8.03 14.41 1.35
C VAL A 312 6.83 13.61 0.85
N GLY A 313 6.71 12.39 1.38
CA GLY A 313 5.55 11.52 1.18
C GLY A 313 4.51 11.66 2.29
N THR A 314 4.61 12.72 3.10
CA THR A 314 3.94 12.78 4.41
C THR A 314 2.50 13.26 4.34
N MET A 315 2.03 13.74 3.19
CA MET A 315 0.70 14.34 3.10
C MET A 315 -0.16 13.54 2.13
N GLN A 316 -1.15 12.83 2.66
CA GLN A 316 -2.22 12.26 1.86
C GLN A 316 -3.20 13.38 1.56
N VAL A 317 -2.97 14.06 0.43
CA VAL A 317 -3.70 15.27 0.08
C VAL A 317 -4.91 14.94 -0.77
N MET A 318 -6.05 15.52 -0.43
CA MET A 318 -7.29 15.40 -1.18
C MET A 318 -7.83 16.78 -1.56
N ALA A 319 -8.44 16.88 -2.73
CA ALA A 319 -9.14 18.08 -3.17
C ALA A 319 -10.64 17.94 -2.87
N THR A 320 -11.25 18.94 -2.21
CA THR A 320 -12.71 18.95 -2.02
C THR A 320 -13.39 19.95 -2.98
N PRO A 321 -14.31 19.49 -3.85
CA PRO A 321 -15.03 20.36 -4.79
C PRO A 321 -16.01 21.36 -4.12
N HIS A 322 -16.25 21.25 -2.81
CA HIS A 322 -17.07 22.18 -2.04
C HIS A 322 -16.30 23.36 -1.45
N SER A 323 -14.97 23.37 -1.54
CA SER A 323 -14.20 24.56 -1.20
C SER A 323 -14.16 25.50 -2.42
N THR A 324 -14.62 26.73 -2.24
CA THR A 324 -14.62 27.75 -3.31
C THR A 324 -13.21 28.18 -3.73
N ASP A 325 -12.18 27.78 -2.96
CA ASP A 325 -10.78 28.19 -3.13
C ASP A 325 -9.86 27.03 -3.53
N GLY A 326 -10.39 25.82 -3.80
CA GLY A 326 -9.56 24.66 -4.11
C GLY A 326 -8.69 24.21 -2.93
N GLN A 327 -9.17 24.41 -1.69
CA GLN A 327 -8.44 24.03 -0.49
C GLN A 327 -8.17 22.52 -0.48
N LEU A 328 -6.91 22.21 -0.23
CA LEU A 328 -6.40 20.88 -0.01
C LEU A 328 -6.76 20.45 1.41
N GLU A 329 -7.52 19.35 1.54
CA GLU A 329 -7.61 18.66 2.82
C GLU A 329 -6.44 17.70 2.91
N VAL A 330 -5.50 18.03 3.81
CA VAL A 330 -4.37 17.17 4.12
C VAL A 330 -4.84 16.16 5.16
N GLY A 331 -4.88 14.88 4.78
CA GLY A 331 -4.85 13.79 5.74
C GLY A 331 -3.45 13.71 6.31
N ASP A 332 -3.17 14.50 7.36
CA ASP A 332 -1.96 14.31 8.13
C ASP A 332 -2.20 13.19 9.15
N LEU A 333 -1.49 12.07 8.96
CA LEU A 333 -1.46 11.00 9.95
C LEU A 333 -0.82 11.47 11.27
N ASP A 334 -0.25 12.69 11.30
CA ASP A 334 0.34 13.42 12.44
C ASP A 334 -0.57 14.46 13.13
N GLU A 335 -1.74 14.85 12.58
CA GLU A 335 -2.62 15.90 13.17
C GLU A 335 -3.82 15.39 13.98
N GLY A 336 -4.23 14.12 13.82
CA GLY A 336 -5.39 13.54 14.52
C GLY A 336 -5.12 12.91 15.90
N LEU A 337 -3.90 13.04 16.45
CA LEU A 337 -3.40 12.08 17.44
C LEU A 337 -3.39 12.62 18.86
N ALA A 338 -4.46 12.31 19.58
CA ALA A 338 -4.50 12.46 21.02
C ALA A 338 -3.55 11.46 21.72
N ASP A 339 -2.49 12.00 22.33
CA ASP A 339 -1.88 11.72 23.65
C ASP A 339 -1.61 10.31 24.20
N THR A 340 -1.93 9.20 23.53
CA THR A 340 -1.58 7.85 24.04
C THR A 340 -0.48 7.19 23.22
N VAL A 341 0.76 7.27 23.70
CA VAL A 341 1.87 6.42 23.27
C VAL A 341 2.03 5.31 24.31
N ASP A 342 1.69 4.08 23.95
CA ASP A 342 1.93 2.92 24.81
C ASP A 342 3.35 2.35 24.60
N ASP A 343 3.96 1.86 25.68
CA ASP A 343 5.29 1.24 25.71
C ASP A 343 5.34 -0.15 25.04
N ALA A 344 4.18 -0.71 24.66
CA ALA A 344 4.09 -2.00 24.00
C ALA A 344 2.96 -2.02 22.96
N PRO A 345 3.18 -2.65 21.78
CA PRO A 345 2.13 -2.82 20.79
C PRO A 345 0.97 -3.66 21.36
N PRO A 346 -0.31 -3.26 21.18
CA PRO A 346 -1.45 -4.10 21.57
C PRO A 346 -1.40 -5.45 20.84
N ARG A 347 -1.52 -6.57 21.56
CA ARG A 347 -1.51 -7.91 20.94
C ARG A 347 -2.82 -8.12 20.16
N ASN A 348 -2.71 -8.68 18.94
CA ASN A 348 -3.88 -9.06 18.12
C ASN A 348 -4.68 -10.19 18.76
#